data_AF-A0A6A6ZYU5-F1
#
_entry.id   AF-A0A6A6ZYU5-F1
#
_cell.length_a   1.000
_cell.length_b   1.000
_cell.length_c   1.000
_cell.angle_alpha   90.00
_cell.angle_beta   90.00
_cell.angle_gamma   90.00
#
_symmetry.space_group_name_H-M   'P 1'
#
loop_
_entity.id
_entity.type
_entity.pdbx_description
1 polymer ?
#
loop_
_entity_poly.entity_id
_entity_poly.type
_entity_poly.pdbx_seq_one_letter_code
_entity_poly.pdbx_strand_id
1 'polypeptide(L)'
;MEFPSVAKCLATEEKISCGLPDKFEGDGDIAGPGVYFAFVVASGLAVGMGLLGLGHDRYEHKHGPAHKHVQRTRDLIDALLISLGDTQFITSIALLITVFFFKGCTISAYHYDLVCKLVLISSASHIGSMAFVRGYFNRDWLLALFRAGLMIASLALGWALFVRRQLYSPIFPSAPPVIDMENSTSKVNTGLVLPAACFIDHPGANATTSYSNFTASRYWTRNMTTVVASNSSTGFTNLNSSGISTNGTTIPSFSRFSTNDVLSNGDVIAYSFVSVALGFTLLASLVLWRIKDPEKSKQSLICHLVAHGLRFLSFLIVLGVWIYGLLTFTDLWQWMKKSKWFGEDDAEKSFSSFGQVMPVVMLLLTLFAMREEHARTLKEKNAKHKRNNSNDSGVPLTDNK
;
A
#
# COMPACT_ATOMS: atom_id res chain seq x y z
N MET A 1 7.03 18.53 0.67
CA MET A 1 7.19 17.79 -0.60
C MET A 1 5.96 18.12 -1.44
N GLU A 2 6.13 18.84 -2.55
CA GLU A 2 5.00 19.37 -3.33
C GLU A 2 4.88 18.60 -4.65
N PHE A 3 3.72 17.96 -4.87
CA PHE A 3 3.39 17.35 -6.15
C PHE A 3 3.30 18.45 -7.21
N PRO A 4 3.78 18.21 -8.44
CA PRO A 4 3.62 19.20 -9.50
C PRO A 4 2.13 19.49 -9.74
N SER A 5 1.76 20.77 -9.69
CA SER A 5 0.41 21.21 -10.07
C SER A 5 0.17 20.96 -11.56
N VAL A 6 -1.10 20.94 -11.99
CA VAL A 6 -1.45 20.80 -13.43
C VAL A 6 -0.72 21.82 -14.27
N ALA A 7 -0.64 23.07 -13.80
CA ALA A 7 0.08 24.15 -14.47
C ALA A 7 1.57 23.82 -14.62
N LYS A 8 2.21 23.26 -13.59
CA LYS A 8 3.61 22.83 -13.65
C LYS A 8 3.80 21.64 -14.60
N CYS A 9 2.85 20.70 -14.60
CA CYS A 9 2.85 19.57 -15.51
C CYS A 9 2.72 20.03 -16.97
N LEU A 10 1.76 20.90 -17.28
CA LEU A 10 1.56 21.47 -18.62
C LEU A 10 2.75 22.31 -19.09
N ALA A 11 3.44 23.00 -18.18
CA ALA A 11 4.65 23.74 -18.50
C ALA A 11 5.86 22.83 -18.80
N THR A 12 5.86 21.60 -18.28
CA THR A 12 6.98 20.66 -18.42
C THR A 12 6.76 19.68 -19.58
N GLU A 13 5.52 19.27 -19.81
CA GLU A 13 5.15 18.21 -20.75
C GLU A 13 4.21 18.77 -21.83
N GLU A 14 4.74 18.92 -23.04
CA GLU A 14 4.03 19.51 -24.19
C GLU A 14 2.82 18.67 -24.67
N LYS A 15 2.66 17.43 -24.16
CA LYS A 15 1.68 16.44 -24.62
C LYS A 15 0.56 16.10 -23.62
N ILE A 16 0.47 16.80 -22.49
CA ILE A 16 -0.62 16.51 -21.54
C ILE A 16 -1.94 17.02 -22.12
N SER A 17 -2.78 16.07 -22.54
CA SER A 17 -4.16 16.32 -22.94
C SER A 17 -5.11 15.77 -21.88
N CYS A 18 -6.01 16.62 -21.40
CA CYS A 18 -7.11 16.21 -20.52
C CYS A 18 -8.36 15.76 -21.30
N GLY A 19 -8.23 15.51 -22.61
CA GLY A 19 -9.26 14.88 -23.42
C GLY A 19 -9.15 13.34 -23.41
N LEU A 20 -10.23 12.67 -23.77
CA LEU A 20 -10.23 11.22 -24.00
C LEU A 20 -9.15 10.84 -25.02
N PRO A 21 -8.18 9.98 -24.67
CA PRO A 21 -7.17 9.54 -25.61
C PRO A 21 -7.75 8.51 -26.58
N ASP A 22 -7.24 8.47 -27.82
CA ASP A 22 -7.64 7.46 -28.81
C ASP A 22 -7.22 6.05 -28.38
N LYS A 23 -6.06 5.92 -27.73
CA LYS A 23 -5.51 4.68 -27.17
C LYS A 23 -5.06 4.92 -25.73
N PHE A 24 -5.42 4.01 -24.83
CA PHE A 24 -4.92 4.00 -23.46
C PHE A 24 -3.75 3.01 -23.38
N GLU A 25 -2.58 3.51 -23.01
CA GLU A 25 -1.38 2.68 -22.80
C GLU A 25 -1.33 2.23 -21.34
N GLY A 26 -1.32 0.92 -21.14
CA GLY A 26 -1.12 0.33 -19.81
C GLY A 26 0.31 0.55 -19.31
N ASP A 27 0.47 0.78 -18.02
CA ASP A 27 1.76 0.86 -17.34
C ASP A 27 1.99 -0.40 -16.51
N GLY A 28 2.55 -1.41 -17.18
CA GLY A 28 2.86 -2.70 -16.57
C GLY A 28 3.81 -2.60 -15.37
N ASP A 29 4.63 -1.56 -15.25
CA ASP A 29 5.52 -1.38 -14.10
C ASP A 29 4.77 -0.95 -12.83
N ILE A 30 3.56 -0.41 -12.98
CA ILE A 30 2.73 0.07 -11.87
C ILE A 30 1.60 -0.92 -11.57
N ALA A 31 0.86 -1.32 -12.60
CA ALA A 31 -0.36 -2.14 -12.49
C ALA A 31 -0.21 -3.55 -13.05
N GLY A 32 1.00 -3.94 -13.43
CA GLY A 32 1.23 -5.25 -14.02
C GLY A 32 0.91 -6.41 -13.07
N PRO A 33 0.54 -7.57 -13.62
CA PRO A 33 0.17 -8.76 -12.87
C PRO A 33 1.30 -9.24 -11.97
N GLY A 34 2.56 -9.04 -12.35
CA GLY A 34 3.72 -9.36 -11.52
C GLY A 34 3.77 -8.52 -10.23
N VAL A 35 3.55 -7.20 -10.32
CA VAL A 35 3.50 -6.30 -9.16
C VAL A 35 2.36 -6.70 -8.24
N TYR A 36 1.15 -6.84 -8.81
CA TYR A 36 -0.03 -7.25 -8.06
C TYR A 36 0.18 -8.60 -7.37
N PHE A 37 0.62 -9.63 -8.10
CA PHE A 37 0.84 -10.96 -7.57
C PHE A 37 1.85 -10.94 -6.43
N ALA A 38 2.97 -10.24 -6.58
CA ALA A 38 3.98 -10.14 -5.52
C ALA A 38 3.41 -9.47 -4.26
N PHE A 39 2.67 -8.38 -4.38
CA PHE A 39 2.05 -7.69 -3.24
C PHE A 39 0.98 -8.57 -2.55
N VAL A 40 0.11 -9.20 -3.31
CA VAL A 40 -0.97 -10.04 -2.77
C VAL A 40 -0.43 -11.30 -2.13
N VAL A 41 0.51 -12.00 -2.78
CA VAL A 41 1.10 -13.22 -2.21
C VAL A 41 1.89 -12.89 -0.95
N ALA A 42 2.77 -11.88 -1.00
CA ALA A 42 3.55 -11.50 0.17
C ALA A 42 2.67 -11.04 1.34
N SER A 43 1.58 -10.30 1.05
CA SER A 43 0.68 -9.84 2.11
C SER A 43 -0.22 -10.95 2.64
N GLY A 44 -0.72 -11.83 1.77
CA GLY A 44 -1.47 -13.02 2.16
C GLY A 44 -0.64 -13.96 3.03
N LEU A 45 0.64 -14.17 2.67
CA LEU A 45 1.57 -14.94 3.50
C LEU A 45 1.80 -14.27 4.86
N ALA A 46 2.00 -12.94 4.90
CA ALA A 46 2.17 -12.22 6.16
C ALA A 46 0.92 -12.29 7.06
N VAL A 47 -0.28 -12.08 6.50
CA VAL A 47 -1.55 -12.21 7.24
C VAL A 47 -1.75 -13.64 7.72
N GLY A 48 -1.51 -14.64 6.86
CA GLY A 48 -1.63 -16.06 7.20
C GLY A 48 -0.69 -16.49 8.32
N MET A 49 0.58 -16.08 8.26
CA MET A 49 1.55 -16.33 9.33
C MET A 49 1.20 -15.60 10.62
N GLY A 50 0.61 -14.40 10.54
CA GLY A 50 0.07 -13.70 11.70
C GLY A 50 -1.04 -14.47 12.41
N LEU A 51 -1.98 -15.03 11.64
CA LEU A 51 -3.03 -15.91 12.17
C LEU A 51 -2.46 -17.18 12.81
N LEU A 52 -1.45 -17.80 12.19
CA LEU A 52 -0.74 -18.94 12.78
C LEU A 52 -0.04 -18.56 14.09
N GLY A 53 0.56 -17.37 14.14
CA GLY A 53 1.15 -16.80 15.35
C GLY A 53 0.14 -16.66 16.49
N LEU A 54 -1.08 -16.19 16.20
CA LEU A 54 -2.17 -16.15 17.19
C LEU A 54 -2.58 -17.54 17.68
N GLY A 55 -2.69 -18.50 16.76
CA GLY A 55 -2.99 -19.88 17.11
C GLY A 55 -1.95 -20.47 18.06
N HIS A 56 -0.67 -20.22 17.77
CA HIS A 56 0.44 -20.64 18.61
C HIS A 56 0.43 -19.96 19.98
N ASP A 57 0.22 -18.64 20.03
CA ASP A 57 0.15 -17.89 21.28
C ASP A 57 -0.97 -18.42 22.20
N ARG A 58 -2.14 -18.76 21.63
CA ARG A 58 -3.25 -19.37 22.38
C ARG A 58 -2.94 -20.79 22.84
N TYR A 59 -2.24 -21.57 22.02
CA TYR A 59 -1.83 -22.92 22.35
C TYR A 59 -0.83 -22.95 23.51
N GLU A 60 0.19 -22.08 23.47
CA GLU A 60 1.21 -21.92 24.52
C GLU A 60 0.58 -21.48 25.84
N HIS A 61 -0.38 -20.55 25.81
CA HIS A 61 -1.09 -20.12 27.00
C HIS A 61 -1.85 -21.27 27.69
N LYS A 62 -2.40 -22.22 26.91
CA LYS A 62 -3.16 -23.35 27.45
C LYS A 62 -2.29 -24.51 27.95
N HIS A 63 -1.18 -24.81 27.27
CA HIS A 63 -0.34 -25.98 27.56
C HIS A 63 0.97 -25.65 28.29
N GLY A 64 1.24 -24.37 28.55
CA GLY A 64 2.46 -23.90 29.19
C GLY A 64 3.68 -23.89 28.27
N PRO A 65 4.77 -23.23 28.69
CA PRO A 65 5.98 -22.98 27.88
C PRO A 65 6.88 -24.21 27.67
N ALA A 66 6.46 -25.42 28.09
CA ALA A 66 7.32 -26.61 28.13
C ALA A 66 7.69 -27.19 26.75
N HIS A 67 7.04 -26.74 25.67
CA HIS A 67 7.26 -27.30 24.33
C HIS A 67 8.27 -26.50 23.51
N LYS A 68 9.54 -26.93 23.57
CA LYS A 68 10.67 -26.42 22.76
C LYS A 68 10.41 -26.33 21.24
N HIS A 69 9.47 -27.12 20.72
CA HIS A 69 9.08 -27.07 19.30
C HIS A 69 8.25 -25.82 18.96
N VAL A 70 7.37 -25.37 19.87
CA VAL A 70 6.46 -24.23 19.67
C VAL A 70 7.26 -22.92 19.60
N GLN A 71 8.23 -22.75 20.50
CA GLN A 71 9.12 -21.58 20.50
C GLN A 71 9.91 -21.46 19.19
N ARG A 72 10.49 -22.57 18.71
CA ARG A 72 11.23 -22.56 17.43
C ARG A 72 10.37 -22.22 16.23
N THR A 73 9.15 -22.76 16.17
CA THR A 73 8.21 -22.40 15.09
C THR A 73 7.83 -20.92 15.16
N ARG A 74 7.73 -20.37 16.37
CA ARG A 74 7.45 -18.95 16.60
C ARG A 74 8.61 -18.07 16.12
N ASP A 75 9.84 -18.41 16.49
CA ASP A 75 11.04 -17.70 16.05
C ASP A 75 11.16 -17.67 14.52
N LEU A 76 10.85 -18.81 13.88
CA LEU A 76 10.79 -18.90 12.43
C LEU A 76 9.70 -17.96 11.89
N ILE A 77 8.45 -18.08 12.35
CA ILE A 77 7.33 -17.23 11.91
C ILE A 77 7.65 -15.74 12.08
N ASP A 78 8.27 -15.34 13.19
CA ASP A 78 8.67 -13.95 13.42
C ASP A 78 9.73 -13.50 12.41
N ALA A 79 10.76 -14.32 12.16
CA ALA A 79 11.76 -14.03 11.13
C ALA A 79 11.13 -13.91 9.73
N LEU A 80 10.16 -14.78 9.41
CA LEU A 80 9.44 -14.75 8.13
C LEU A 80 8.59 -13.48 7.99
N LEU A 81 7.82 -13.14 9.02
CA LEU A 81 6.99 -11.92 9.07
C LEU A 81 7.85 -10.66 8.96
N ILE A 82 9.01 -10.66 9.61
CA ILE A 82 9.96 -9.56 9.53
C ILE A 82 10.45 -9.41 8.09
N SER A 83 10.98 -10.48 7.49
CA SER A 83 11.58 -10.44 6.15
C SER A 83 10.58 -10.13 5.03
N LEU A 84 9.40 -10.76 5.06
CA LEU A 84 8.32 -10.45 4.11
C LEU A 84 7.87 -9.00 4.29
N GLY A 85 7.69 -8.56 5.54
CA GLY A 85 7.34 -7.18 5.85
C GLY A 85 8.35 -6.15 5.34
N ASP A 86 9.65 -6.40 5.48
CA ASP A 86 10.67 -5.46 4.98
C ASP A 86 10.66 -5.36 3.46
N THR A 87 10.44 -6.49 2.77
CA THR A 87 10.37 -6.52 1.30
C THR A 87 9.20 -5.69 0.78
N GLN A 88 7.97 -5.95 1.25
CA GLN A 88 6.82 -5.19 0.73
C GLN A 88 6.86 -3.72 1.15
N PHE A 89 7.52 -3.41 2.26
CA PHE A 89 7.67 -2.06 2.74
C PHE A 89 8.57 -1.24 1.80
N ILE A 90 9.73 -1.78 1.44
CA ILE A 90 10.67 -1.15 0.51
C ILE A 90 10.00 -0.97 -0.86
N THR A 91 9.28 -1.98 -1.36
CA THR A 91 8.57 -1.87 -2.63
C THR A 91 7.42 -0.86 -2.57
N SER A 92 6.69 -0.78 -1.46
CA SER A 92 5.62 0.21 -1.25
C SER A 92 6.18 1.64 -1.26
N ILE A 93 7.31 1.89 -0.58
CA ILE A 93 7.98 3.18 -0.63
C ILE A 93 8.50 3.49 -2.03
N ALA A 94 9.10 2.51 -2.72
CA ALA A 94 9.57 2.71 -4.08
C ALA A 94 8.43 3.10 -5.03
N LEU A 95 7.28 2.44 -4.92
CA LEU A 95 6.07 2.80 -5.67
C LEU A 95 5.59 4.21 -5.32
N LEU A 96 5.51 4.56 -4.04
CA LEU A 96 5.14 5.90 -3.60
C LEU A 96 6.10 6.95 -4.19
N ILE A 97 7.40 6.81 -4.00
CA ILE A 97 8.41 7.73 -4.55
C ILE A 97 8.29 7.84 -6.07
N THR A 98 8.09 6.73 -6.78
CA THR A 98 7.91 6.71 -8.24
C THR A 98 6.71 7.55 -8.66
N VAL A 99 5.56 7.36 -8.01
CA VAL A 99 4.35 8.12 -8.29
C VAL A 99 4.49 9.60 -7.92
N PHE A 100 5.12 9.91 -6.79
CA PHE A 100 5.32 11.28 -6.32
C PHE A 100 6.26 12.10 -7.22
N PHE A 101 7.38 11.50 -7.63
CA PHE A 101 8.48 12.26 -8.23
C PHE A 101 8.66 12.05 -9.73
N PHE A 102 8.36 10.85 -10.22
CA PHE A 102 8.72 10.47 -11.59
C PHE A 102 7.50 10.39 -12.51
N LYS A 103 6.36 9.96 -11.99
CA LYS A 103 5.15 9.71 -12.77
C LYS A 103 4.01 10.68 -12.47
N GLY A 104 4.23 11.69 -11.61
CA GLY A 104 3.14 12.50 -11.08
C GLY A 104 2.27 13.22 -12.12
N CYS A 105 2.85 13.62 -13.26
CA CYS A 105 2.14 14.31 -14.33
C CYS A 105 1.54 13.37 -15.39
N THR A 106 2.13 12.18 -15.57
CA THR A 106 1.81 11.26 -16.68
C THR A 106 1.00 10.05 -16.24
N ILE A 107 0.96 9.76 -14.94
CA ILE A 107 0.16 8.66 -14.40
C ILE A 107 -1.33 8.93 -14.63
N SER A 108 -2.05 7.96 -15.19
CA SER A 108 -3.51 8.03 -15.32
C SER A 108 -4.20 7.89 -13.97
N ALA A 109 -5.44 8.35 -13.84
CA ALA A 109 -6.22 8.18 -12.62
C ALA A 109 -6.41 6.69 -12.23
N TYR A 110 -6.56 5.79 -13.21
CA TYR A 110 -6.60 4.34 -13.01
C TYR A 110 -5.35 3.79 -12.31
N HIS A 111 -4.17 3.97 -12.92
CA HIS A 111 -2.90 3.52 -12.35
C HIS A 111 -2.63 4.15 -10.98
N TYR A 112 -3.00 5.43 -10.80
CA TYR A 112 -2.89 6.12 -9.51
C TYR A 112 -3.72 5.42 -8.43
N ASP A 113 -4.97 5.07 -8.73
CA ASP A 113 -5.83 4.34 -7.82
C ASP A 113 -5.36 2.93 -7.50
N LEU A 114 -4.80 2.22 -8.48
CA LEU A 114 -4.20 0.91 -8.24
C LEU A 114 -3.02 1.04 -7.27
N VAL A 115 -2.19 2.08 -7.40
CA VAL A 115 -1.12 2.35 -6.43
C VAL A 115 -1.68 2.67 -5.05
N CYS A 116 -2.73 3.50 -4.93
CA CYS A 116 -3.41 3.74 -3.66
C CYS A 116 -3.82 2.43 -2.98
N LYS A 117 -4.46 1.54 -3.74
CA LYS A 117 -4.97 0.26 -3.24
C LYS A 117 -3.83 -0.71 -2.89
N LEU A 118 -2.76 -0.77 -3.67
CA LEU A 118 -1.55 -1.54 -3.34
C LEU A 118 -0.87 -1.04 -2.06
N VAL A 119 -0.73 0.28 -1.90
CA VAL A 119 -0.18 0.90 -0.69
C VAL A 119 -1.07 0.63 0.52
N LEU A 120 -2.39 0.66 0.36
CA LEU A 120 -3.36 0.32 1.41
C LEU A 120 -3.20 -1.15 1.85
N ILE A 121 -3.17 -2.09 0.90
CA ILE A 121 -2.97 -3.53 1.15
C ILE A 121 -1.62 -3.77 1.84
N SER A 122 -0.54 -3.15 1.35
CA SER A 122 0.80 -3.28 1.92
C SER A 122 0.86 -2.74 3.34
N SER A 123 0.33 -1.53 3.58
CA SER A 123 0.32 -0.90 4.90
C SER A 123 -0.44 -1.73 5.92
N ALA A 124 -1.62 -2.25 5.55
CA ALA A 124 -2.41 -3.14 6.38
C ALA A 124 -1.65 -4.43 6.73
N SER A 125 -1.02 -5.07 5.75
CA SER A 125 -0.18 -6.27 5.94
C SER A 125 0.97 -6.02 6.93
N HIS A 126 1.69 -4.90 6.77
CA HIS A 126 2.83 -4.57 7.64
C HIS A 126 2.41 -4.31 9.08
N ILE A 127 1.36 -3.53 9.29
CA ILE A 127 0.85 -3.26 10.64
C ILE A 127 0.31 -4.55 11.28
N GLY A 128 -0.34 -5.41 10.48
CA GLY A 128 -0.76 -6.75 10.90
C GLY A 128 0.41 -7.62 11.35
N SER A 129 1.50 -7.64 10.58
CA SER A 129 2.72 -8.37 10.96
C SER A 129 3.30 -7.86 12.29
N MET A 130 3.38 -6.54 12.47
CA MET A 130 3.92 -5.91 13.70
C MET A 130 3.04 -6.13 14.92
N ALA A 131 1.73 -6.27 14.75
CA ALA A 131 0.83 -6.62 15.85
C ALA A 131 1.21 -7.97 16.49
N PHE A 132 1.81 -8.88 15.72
CA PHE A 132 2.17 -10.23 16.19
C PHE A 132 3.60 -10.41 16.64
N VAL A 133 4.57 -9.69 16.08
CA VAL A 133 5.96 -9.90 16.50
C VAL A 133 6.12 -9.52 17.99
N ARG A 134 6.43 -10.51 18.82
CA ARG A 134 6.69 -10.32 20.26
C ARG A 134 8.17 -10.10 20.46
N GLY A 135 8.53 -9.19 21.35
CA GLY A 135 9.93 -9.00 21.75
C GLY A 135 10.86 -8.42 20.68
N TYR A 136 10.36 -8.01 19.50
CA TYR A 136 11.17 -7.40 18.45
C TYR A 136 11.99 -6.21 18.97
N PHE A 137 11.34 -5.33 19.73
CA PHE A 137 11.97 -4.16 20.34
C PHE A 137 12.98 -4.50 21.45
N ASN A 138 12.93 -5.69 22.04
CA ASN A 138 13.82 -6.08 23.13
C ASN A 138 15.14 -6.68 22.62
N ARG A 139 15.13 -7.36 21.48
CA ARG A 139 16.33 -7.99 20.93
C ARG A 139 17.22 -6.98 20.21
N ASP A 140 16.62 -6.24 19.27
CA ASP A 140 17.34 -5.37 18.33
C ASP A 140 16.66 -3.99 18.23
N TRP A 141 16.72 -3.21 19.32
CA TRP A 141 15.97 -1.94 19.44
C TRP A 141 16.24 -0.94 18.30
N LEU A 142 17.48 -0.90 17.78
CA LEU A 142 17.88 0.02 16.70
C LEU A 142 17.23 -0.37 15.37
N LEU A 143 17.23 -1.66 15.02
CA LEU A 143 16.54 -2.16 13.83
C LEU A 143 15.03 -1.97 13.97
N ALA A 144 14.51 -2.13 15.18
CA ALA A 144 13.11 -1.90 15.46
C ALA A 144 12.70 -0.42 15.31
N LEU A 145 13.55 0.50 15.77
CA LEU A 145 13.35 1.93 15.59
C LEU A 145 13.45 2.33 14.11
N PHE A 146 14.45 1.82 13.39
CA PHE A 146 14.59 2.06 11.95
C PHE A 146 13.34 1.61 11.18
N ARG A 147 12.86 0.39 11.44
CA ARG A 147 11.63 -0.15 10.83
C ARG A 147 10.39 0.68 11.20
N ALA A 148 10.27 1.11 12.45
CA ALA A 148 9.17 1.99 12.87
C ALA A 148 9.22 3.36 12.16
N GLY A 149 10.41 3.96 12.03
CA GLY A 149 10.60 5.22 11.30
C GLY A 149 10.25 5.09 9.82
N LEU A 150 10.67 3.99 9.21
CA LEU A 150 10.29 3.59 7.87
C LEU A 150 8.76 3.47 7.73
N MET A 151 8.09 2.72 8.60
CA MET A 151 6.61 2.61 8.60
C MET A 151 5.91 3.96 8.70
N ILE A 152 6.38 4.85 9.57
CA ILE A 152 5.85 6.21 9.70
C ILE A 152 6.05 6.99 8.40
N ALA A 153 7.23 6.89 7.77
CA ALA A 153 7.51 7.56 6.50
C ALA A 153 6.59 7.05 5.37
N SER A 154 6.40 5.73 5.24
CA SER A 154 5.45 5.17 4.27
C SER A 154 4.02 5.62 4.55
N LEU A 155 3.61 5.66 5.83
CA LEU A 155 2.27 6.13 6.18
C LEU A 155 2.07 7.60 5.84
N ALA A 156 3.07 8.44 6.13
CA ALA A 156 3.03 9.87 5.81
C ALA A 156 2.96 10.11 4.30
N LEU A 157 3.75 9.38 3.51
CA LEU A 157 3.70 9.43 2.05
C LEU A 157 2.35 8.95 1.51
N GLY A 158 1.81 7.84 2.02
CA GLY A 158 0.48 7.39 1.63
C GLY A 158 -0.61 8.37 2.04
N TRP A 159 -0.55 8.98 3.24
CA TRP A 159 -1.48 10.04 3.64
C TRP A 159 -1.42 11.25 2.70
N ALA A 160 -0.21 11.68 2.32
CA ALA A 160 -0.04 12.75 1.36
C ALA A 160 -0.71 12.41 0.02
N LEU A 161 -0.66 11.15 -0.40
CA LEU A 161 -1.29 10.65 -1.63
C LEU A 161 -2.82 10.64 -1.50
N PHE A 162 -3.36 10.06 -0.42
CA PHE A 162 -4.80 9.99 -0.16
C PHE A 162 -5.46 11.36 0.06
N VAL A 163 -4.81 12.26 0.81
CA VAL A 163 -5.27 13.65 0.99
C VAL A 163 -5.26 14.38 -0.34
N ARG A 164 -4.23 14.18 -1.16
CA ARG A 164 -4.16 14.80 -2.48
C ARG A 164 -5.33 14.41 -3.35
N ARG A 165 -5.59 13.11 -3.43
CA ARG A 165 -6.70 12.57 -4.19
C ARG A 165 -8.05 13.08 -3.68
N GLN A 166 -8.31 12.96 -2.39
CA GLN A 166 -9.65 13.14 -1.83
C GLN A 166 -9.98 14.58 -1.43
N LEU A 167 -9.04 15.27 -0.81
CA LEU A 167 -9.29 16.58 -0.20
C LEU A 167 -9.22 17.71 -1.23
N TYR A 168 -8.32 17.57 -2.23
CA TYR A 168 -8.17 18.57 -3.30
C TYR A 168 -8.95 18.22 -4.57
N SER A 169 -9.45 17.00 -4.71
CA SER A 169 -10.22 16.60 -5.88
C SER A 169 -11.41 15.71 -5.49
N PRO A 170 -12.53 16.30 -5.03
CA PRO A 170 -13.73 15.53 -4.67
C PRO A 170 -14.42 14.87 -5.88
N ILE A 171 -13.81 14.98 -7.07
CA ILE A 171 -14.28 14.48 -8.36
C ILE A 171 -13.31 13.44 -8.96
N PHE A 172 -12.27 13.04 -8.22
CA PHE A 172 -11.31 12.06 -8.70
C PHE A 172 -11.98 10.70 -8.92
N PRO A 173 -11.99 10.14 -10.14
CA PRO A 173 -12.66 8.88 -10.41
C PRO A 173 -11.96 7.75 -9.65
N SER A 174 -12.71 7.05 -8.77
CA SER A 174 -12.13 6.12 -7.79
C SER A 174 -12.53 4.64 -7.99
N ALA A 175 -13.54 4.44 -8.82
CA ALA A 175 -14.25 3.18 -9.02
C ALA A 175 -14.84 3.14 -10.45
N PRO A 176 -15.18 1.94 -10.94
CA PRO A 176 -15.80 1.80 -12.25
C PRO A 176 -17.07 2.67 -12.43
N PRO A 177 -17.36 3.12 -13.66
CA PRO A 177 -18.63 3.77 -14.00
C PRO A 177 -19.83 2.84 -13.75
N VAL A 178 -20.95 3.42 -13.31
CA VAL A 178 -22.18 2.66 -13.00
C VAL A 178 -22.89 2.13 -14.25
N ILE A 179 -22.76 2.84 -15.37
CA ILE A 179 -23.38 2.51 -16.65
C ILE A 179 -22.29 2.57 -17.71
N ASP A 180 -22.10 1.47 -18.42
CA ASP A 180 -21.23 1.39 -19.58
C ASP A 180 -21.88 2.13 -20.76
N MET A 181 -21.79 3.47 -20.76
CA MET A 181 -22.15 4.25 -21.93
C MET A 181 -21.03 4.12 -22.97
N GLU A 182 -21.22 3.19 -23.91
CA GLU A 182 -20.35 3.08 -25.08
C GLU A 182 -20.47 4.34 -25.94
N ASN A 183 -19.33 4.92 -26.30
CA ASN A 183 -19.24 5.97 -27.31
C ASN A 183 -19.34 5.36 -28.73
N SER A 184 -19.39 6.22 -29.75
CA SER A 184 -19.36 5.89 -31.18
C SER A 184 -18.20 4.96 -31.59
N THR A 185 -17.17 4.86 -30.76
CA THR A 185 -16.01 3.97 -30.93
C THR A 185 -16.11 2.66 -30.14
N SER A 186 -17.28 2.32 -29.59
CA SER A 186 -17.51 1.15 -28.70
C SER A 186 -16.62 1.10 -27.45
N LYS A 187 -16.20 2.26 -26.94
CA LYS A 187 -15.42 2.41 -25.71
C LYS A 187 -16.26 3.09 -24.63
N VAL A 188 -16.10 2.66 -23.39
CA VAL A 188 -16.80 3.26 -22.24
C VAL A 188 -16.15 4.59 -21.87
N ASN A 189 -16.92 5.67 -21.83
CA ASN A 189 -16.42 6.97 -21.37
C ASN A 189 -16.12 6.92 -19.86
N THR A 190 -14.84 7.00 -19.48
CA THR A 190 -14.41 7.05 -18.06
C THR A 190 -13.29 8.05 -17.83
N GLY A 191 -13.27 8.69 -16.65
CA GLY A 191 -12.18 9.58 -16.24
C GLY A 191 -10.92 8.79 -15.85
N LEU A 192 -11.06 7.47 -15.62
CA LEU A 192 -9.98 6.60 -15.19
C LEU A 192 -8.79 6.57 -16.16
N VAL A 193 -9.04 6.77 -17.46
CA VAL A 193 -7.97 6.77 -18.49
C VAL A 193 -7.27 8.11 -18.66
N LEU A 194 -7.76 9.18 -18.01
CA LEU A 194 -7.17 10.50 -18.09
C LEU A 194 -6.01 10.63 -17.10
N PRO A 195 -5.01 11.50 -17.38
CA PRO A 195 -3.95 11.80 -16.42
C PRO A 195 -4.52 12.24 -15.06
N ALA A 196 -3.99 11.69 -13.96
CA ALA A 196 -4.40 12.04 -12.60
C ALA A 196 -4.24 13.54 -12.31
N ALA A 197 -3.21 14.15 -12.92
CA ALA A 197 -2.98 15.60 -12.87
C ALA A 197 -4.18 16.40 -13.42
N CYS A 198 -4.99 15.88 -14.34
CA CYS A 198 -6.18 16.58 -14.83
C CYS A 198 -7.26 16.77 -13.76
N PHE A 199 -7.23 15.97 -12.69
CA PHE A 199 -8.20 16.04 -11.59
C PHE A 199 -7.64 16.77 -10.37
N ILE A 200 -6.35 16.57 -10.07
CA ILE A 200 -5.69 17.15 -8.91
C ILE A 200 -5.45 18.64 -9.16
N ASP A 201 -5.91 19.51 -8.26
CA ASP A 201 -5.74 20.97 -8.35
C ASP A 201 -6.46 21.64 -9.55
N HIS A 202 -7.45 21.00 -10.16
CA HIS A 202 -8.22 21.63 -11.22
C HIS A 202 -9.10 22.78 -10.67
N PRO A 203 -9.06 23.99 -11.24
CA PRO A 203 -9.79 25.15 -10.72
C PRO A 203 -11.31 24.94 -10.66
N GLY A 204 -11.86 24.12 -11.57
CA GLY A 204 -13.28 23.74 -11.58
C GLY A 204 -13.70 22.76 -10.47
N ALA A 205 -12.76 22.11 -9.76
CA ALA A 205 -13.09 21.11 -8.76
C ALA A 205 -13.86 21.70 -7.57
N ASN A 206 -13.42 22.85 -7.06
CA ASN A 206 -14.07 23.54 -5.93
C ASN A 206 -15.46 24.11 -6.27
N ALA A 207 -15.73 24.34 -7.55
CA ALA A 207 -16.99 24.93 -8.02
C ALA A 207 -18.02 23.88 -8.48
N THR A 208 -17.70 22.59 -8.39
CA THR A 208 -18.57 21.52 -8.87
C THR A 208 -19.57 21.13 -7.78
N THR A 209 -20.87 21.31 -8.07
CA THR A 209 -21.97 20.94 -7.16
C THR A 209 -22.52 19.53 -7.42
N SER A 210 -22.23 18.96 -8.59
CA SER A 210 -22.67 17.62 -9.01
C SER A 210 -21.49 16.65 -9.01
N TYR A 211 -21.31 15.94 -7.89
CA TYR A 211 -20.22 14.99 -7.71
C TYR A 211 -20.31 13.82 -8.71
N SER A 212 -21.50 13.30 -9.01
CA SER A 212 -21.67 12.14 -9.89
C SER A 212 -21.44 12.40 -11.39
N ASN A 213 -21.25 13.66 -11.81
CA ASN A 213 -21.04 14.03 -13.20
C ASN A 213 -20.26 15.34 -13.25
N PHE A 214 -18.95 15.28 -12.99
CA PHE A 214 -18.10 16.48 -12.94
C PHE A 214 -18.07 17.23 -14.28
N THR A 215 -18.29 16.52 -15.38
CA THR A 215 -18.43 17.07 -16.73
C THR A 215 -19.67 17.94 -16.95
N ALA A 216 -20.70 17.83 -16.10
CA ALA A 216 -21.88 18.70 -16.17
C ALA A 216 -21.59 20.15 -15.74
N SER A 217 -20.45 20.39 -15.07
CA SER A 217 -20.08 21.72 -14.60
C SER A 217 -19.47 22.57 -15.73
N ARG A 218 -19.99 23.80 -15.90
CA ARG A 218 -19.55 24.76 -16.94
C ARG A 218 -18.06 25.14 -16.85
N TYR A 219 -17.43 24.90 -15.71
CA TYR A 219 -16.01 25.17 -15.49
C TYR A 219 -15.11 24.17 -16.23
N TRP A 220 -15.63 23.01 -16.62
CA TRP A 220 -14.86 21.95 -17.29
C TRP A 220 -14.94 22.03 -18.82
N THR A 221 -15.95 22.73 -19.35
CA THR A 221 -16.18 22.89 -20.78
C THR A 221 -15.59 24.19 -21.35
N ARG A 222 -14.93 25.00 -20.52
CA ARG A 222 -14.20 26.20 -20.97
C ARG A 222 -12.70 25.96 -20.94
N ASN A 223 -12.03 26.42 -21.99
CA ASN A 223 -10.59 26.55 -21.98
C ASN A 223 -10.18 27.50 -20.85
N MET A 224 -9.38 27.02 -19.91
CA MET A 224 -8.90 27.85 -18.81
C MET A 224 -7.45 28.26 -19.05
N THR A 225 -7.21 29.55 -19.27
CA THR A 225 -5.85 30.11 -19.25
C THR A 225 -5.42 30.29 -17.80
N THR A 226 -4.55 29.42 -17.31
CA THR A 226 -3.91 29.64 -16.01
C THR A 226 -2.72 30.57 -16.21
N VAL A 227 -2.78 31.77 -15.64
CA VAL A 227 -1.58 32.61 -15.53
C VAL A 227 -0.79 32.05 -14.35
N VAL A 228 0.43 31.57 -14.60
CA VAL A 228 1.35 31.18 -13.51
C VAL A 228 1.69 32.48 -12.76
N ALA A 229 0.95 32.75 -11.69
CA ALA A 229 1.23 33.88 -10.82
C ALA A 229 2.56 33.62 -10.11
N SER A 230 3.64 34.19 -10.65
CA SER A 230 4.89 34.32 -9.93
C SER A 230 4.65 35.25 -8.74
N ASN A 231 4.48 34.63 -7.57
CA ASN A 231 4.34 35.19 -6.21
C ASN A 231 2.93 35.62 -5.76
N SER A 232 2.41 34.80 -4.84
CA SER A 232 1.64 35.15 -3.64
C SER A 232 0.81 36.45 -3.65
N SER A 233 -0.50 36.33 -3.89
CA SER A 233 -1.53 36.69 -2.91
C SER A 233 -2.93 36.51 -3.51
N THR A 234 -3.82 36.03 -2.66
CA THR A 234 -5.21 35.66 -2.88
C THR A 234 -6.05 36.80 -3.47
N GLY A 235 -6.55 36.60 -4.70
CA GLY A 235 -7.56 37.47 -5.30
C GLY A 235 -7.97 36.99 -6.68
N PHE A 236 -8.98 36.12 -6.76
CA PHE A 236 -9.67 35.83 -8.02
C PHE A 236 -10.53 37.05 -8.40
N THR A 237 -10.00 37.95 -9.23
CA THR A 237 -10.82 38.97 -9.91
C THR A 237 -11.33 38.41 -11.23
N ASN A 238 -12.63 38.60 -11.49
CA ASN A 238 -13.27 38.29 -12.77
C ASN A 238 -12.64 39.14 -13.88
N LEU A 239 -11.65 38.58 -14.57
CA LEU A 239 -11.07 39.15 -15.78
C LEU A 239 -11.96 38.80 -16.97
N ASN A 240 -12.86 39.71 -17.31
CA ASN A 240 -13.29 39.89 -18.69
C ASN A 240 -12.09 40.50 -19.45
N SER A 241 -11.32 39.71 -20.17
CA SER A 241 -10.21 40.20 -20.98
C SER A 241 -10.38 39.87 -22.47
N SER A 242 -10.70 40.92 -23.22
CA SER A 242 -10.23 41.10 -24.58
C SER A 242 -8.77 41.59 -24.53
N GLY A 243 -7.85 40.76 -24.98
CA GLY A 243 -6.60 41.17 -25.62
C GLY A 243 -5.41 41.60 -24.74
N ILE A 244 -4.78 40.68 -24.02
CA ILE A 244 -3.32 40.74 -23.73
C ILE A 244 -2.74 39.32 -23.82
N SER A 245 -1.85 39.11 -24.79
CA SER A 245 -1.09 37.87 -25.02
C SER A 245 0.08 37.78 -24.05
N THR A 246 -0.18 37.34 -22.82
CA THR A 246 0.86 36.68 -22.01
C THR A 246 0.85 35.18 -22.35
N ASN A 247 2.00 34.51 -22.29
CA ASN A 247 2.19 33.07 -22.53
C ASN A 247 1.42 32.23 -21.48
N GLY A 248 0.09 32.29 -21.50
CA GLY A 248 -0.78 31.51 -20.64
C GLY A 248 -0.93 30.11 -21.21
N THR A 249 -0.56 29.10 -20.43
CA THR A 249 -0.91 27.71 -20.73
C THR A 249 -2.43 27.59 -20.66
N THR A 250 -3.04 27.21 -21.78
CA THR A 250 -4.49 27.00 -21.88
C THR A 250 -4.77 25.53 -21.56
N ILE A 251 -5.49 25.26 -20.47
CA ILE A 251 -5.99 23.92 -20.16
C ILE A 251 -7.14 23.63 -21.13
N PRO A 252 -7.04 22.59 -21.97
CA PRO A 252 -8.10 22.26 -22.91
C PRO A 252 -9.38 21.86 -22.17
N SER A 253 -10.52 22.37 -22.63
CA SER A 253 -11.82 21.95 -22.10
C SER A 253 -12.05 20.44 -22.29
N PHE A 254 -12.74 19.81 -21.34
CA PHE A 254 -13.26 18.43 -21.43
C PHE A 254 -14.47 18.36 -22.37
N SER A 255 -14.47 19.14 -23.46
CA SER A 255 -15.58 19.18 -24.40
C SER A 255 -15.77 17.79 -25.00
N ARG A 256 -16.97 17.21 -24.80
CA ARG A 256 -17.44 15.86 -25.23
C ARG A 256 -17.23 14.70 -24.27
N PHE A 257 -16.87 14.94 -23.02
CA PHE A 257 -16.82 13.88 -22.01
C PHE A 257 -18.06 13.93 -21.10
N SER A 258 -18.72 12.79 -20.87
CA SER A 258 -19.67 12.63 -19.76
C SER A 258 -19.36 11.34 -19.05
N THR A 259 -19.18 11.41 -17.73
CA THR A 259 -18.95 10.22 -16.90
C THR A 259 -19.89 10.18 -15.71
N ASN A 260 -20.14 8.96 -15.25
CA ASN A 260 -20.88 8.57 -14.05
C ASN A 260 -19.98 7.76 -13.10
N ASP A 261 -18.67 8.02 -13.13
CA ASP A 261 -17.69 7.37 -12.24
C ASP A 261 -18.13 7.53 -10.77
N VAL A 262 -18.04 6.46 -9.99
CA VAL A 262 -18.37 6.49 -8.57
C VAL A 262 -17.24 7.15 -7.78
N LEU A 263 -17.62 8.15 -7.00
CA LEU A 263 -16.74 8.82 -6.05
C LEU A 263 -16.88 8.13 -4.70
N SER A 264 -15.81 7.50 -4.24
CA SER A 264 -15.79 6.78 -2.98
C SER A 264 -14.74 7.34 -2.06
N ASN A 265 -15.19 7.83 -0.91
CA ASN A 265 -14.32 8.21 0.20
C ASN A 265 -13.81 6.97 0.98
N GLY A 266 -14.22 5.76 0.57
CA GLY A 266 -13.99 4.51 1.30
C GLY A 266 -12.52 4.23 1.52
N ASP A 267 -11.67 4.53 0.54
CA ASP A 267 -10.22 4.33 0.62
C ASP A 267 -9.55 5.22 1.68
N VAL A 268 -9.95 6.50 1.80
CA VAL A 268 -9.39 7.40 2.83
C VAL A 268 -9.83 6.97 4.22
N ILE A 269 -11.09 6.56 4.35
CA ILE A 269 -11.62 5.99 5.58
C ILE A 269 -10.85 4.72 5.95
N ALA A 270 -10.65 3.80 5.00
CA ALA A 270 -9.87 2.60 5.19
C ALA A 270 -8.41 2.91 5.61
N TYR A 271 -7.77 3.89 4.99
CA TYR A 271 -6.42 4.30 5.36
C TYR A 271 -6.34 4.98 6.74
N SER A 272 -7.40 5.67 7.15
CA SER A 272 -7.53 6.20 8.51
C SER A 272 -7.60 5.08 9.56
N PHE A 273 -8.35 4.02 9.28
CA PHE A 273 -8.38 2.82 10.11
C PHE A 273 -7.00 2.16 10.23
N VAL A 274 -6.24 2.08 9.14
CA VAL A 274 -4.85 1.59 9.16
C VAL A 274 -3.97 2.44 10.08
N SER A 275 -4.14 3.77 10.06
CA SER A 275 -3.39 4.69 10.92
C SER A 275 -3.74 4.51 12.41
N VAL A 276 -5.02 4.33 12.73
CA VAL A 276 -5.49 4.02 14.09
C VAL A 276 -4.92 2.68 14.56
N ALA A 277 -4.93 1.66 13.70
CA ALA A 277 -4.37 0.35 13.99
C ALA A 277 -2.87 0.41 14.29
N LEU A 278 -2.09 1.22 13.55
CA LEU A 278 -0.70 1.48 13.91
C LEU A 278 -0.58 2.09 15.30
N GLY A 279 -1.41 3.10 15.62
CA GLY A 279 -1.44 3.71 16.94
C GLY A 279 -1.65 2.70 18.06
N PHE A 280 -2.61 1.78 17.90
CA PHE A 280 -2.85 0.68 18.84
C PHE A 280 -1.65 -0.27 18.95
N THR A 281 -1.02 -0.63 17.83
CA THR A 281 0.16 -1.52 17.81
C THR A 281 1.37 -0.89 18.51
N LEU A 282 1.63 0.40 18.27
CA LEU A 282 2.70 1.15 18.92
C LEU A 282 2.42 1.31 20.42
N LEU A 283 1.20 1.69 20.79
CA LEU A 283 0.79 1.84 22.19
C LEU A 283 0.93 0.52 22.95
N ALA A 284 0.43 -0.59 22.39
CA ALA A 284 0.58 -1.91 23.00
C ALA A 284 2.05 -2.31 23.17
N SER A 285 2.90 -1.99 22.18
CA SER A 285 4.33 -2.27 22.24
C SER A 285 5.05 -1.42 23.29
N LEU A 286 4.67 -0.15 23.44
CA LEU A 286 5.18 0.73 24.50
C LEU A 286 4.75 0.26 25.90
N VAL A 287 3.49 -0.16 26.06
CA VAL A 287 2.99 -0.73 27.32
C VAL A 287 3.79 -1.96 27.71
N LEU A 288 4.01 -2.89 26.77
CA LEU A 288 4.81 -4.09 27.01
C LEU A 288 6.29 -3.75 27.30
N TRP A 289 6.87 -2.77 26.62
CA TRP A 289 8.25 -2.34 26.85
C TRP A 289 8.45 -1.70 28.24
N ARG A 290 7.45 -0.98 28.75
CA ARG A 290 7.50 -0.35 30.09
C ARG A 290 7.44 -1.37 31.23
N ILE A 291 6.87 -2.55 31.01
CA ILE A 291 6.75 -3.62 32.01
C ILE A 291 8.03 -4.46 31.93
N LYS A 292 9.11 -3.94 32.52
CA LYS A 292 10.42 -4.60 32.47
C LYS A 292 10.49 -5.86 33.36
N ASP A 293 9.69 -5.92 34.43
CA ASP A 293 9.68 -7.02 35.40
C ASP A 293 8.25 -7.56 35.64
N PRO A 294 7.86 -8.68 35.00
CA PRO A 294 6.50 -9.22 35.11
C PRO A 294 6.20 -9.90 36.46
N GLU A 295 7.22 -10.30 37.23
CA GLU A 295 7.04 -11.18 38.40
C GLU A 295 6.50 -10.51 39.66
N LYS A 296 6.53 -9.16 39.79
CA LYS A 296 6.30 -8.52 41.09
C LYS A 296 4.90 -7.92 41.32
N SER A 297 3.96 -7.95 40.38
CA SER A 297 2.68 -7.24 40.59
C SER A 297 1.49 -7.79 39.80
N LYS A 298 0.33 -7.93 40.47
CA LYS A 298 -0.99 -8.14 39.82
C LYS A 298 -1.30 -7.09 38.75
N GLN A 299 -0.75 -5.88 38.88
CA GLN A 299 -0.89 -4.81 37.89
C GLN A 299 -0.29 -5.21 36.52
N SER A 300 0.76 -6.03 36.52
CA SER A 300 1.40 -6.54 35.30
C SER A 300 0.43 -7.35 34.43
N LEU A 301 -0.40 -8.20 35.05
CA LEU A 301 -1.34 -9.07 34.35
C LEU A 301 -2.39 -8.27 33.56
N ILE A 302 -2.94 -7.21 34.17
CA ILE A 302 -3.94 -6.34 33.52
C ILE A 302 -3.31 -5.64 32.32
N CYS A 303 -2.10 -5.10 32.48
CA CYS A 303 -1.43 -4.41 31.38
C CYS A 303 -1.09 -5.37 30.21
N HIS A 304 -0.69 -6.60 30.49
CA HIS A 304 -0.50 -7.63 29.46
C HIS A 304 -1.81 -7.94 28.72
N LEU A 305 -2.92 -8.10 29.45
CA LEU A 305 -4.23 -8.36 28.85
C LEU A 305 -4.68 -7.19 27.95
N VAL A 306 -4.51 -5.95 28.41
CA VAL A 306 -4.82 -4.74 27.63
C VAL A 306 -3.96 -4.66 26.38
N ALA A 307 -2.64 -4.90 26.49
CA ALA A 307 -1.74 -4.88 25.34
C ALA A 307 -2.09 -5.96 24.30
N HIS A 308 -2.44 -7.17 24.74
CA HIS A 308 -2.92 -8.24 23.87
C HIS A 308 -4.25 -7.90 23.21
N GLY A 309 -5.19 -7.33 23.95
CA GLY A 309 -6.47 -6.86 23.42
C GLY A 309 -6.29 -5.80 22.33
N LEU A 310 -5.43 -4.81 22.57
CA LEU A 310 -5.10 -3.77 21.58
C LEU A 310 -4.46 -4.34 20.32
N ARG A 311 -3.51 -5.28 20.44
CA ARG A 311 -2.89 -5.95 19.28
C ARG A 311 -3.89 -6.77 18.48
N PHE A 312 -4.75 -7.51 19.16
CA PHE A 312 -5.80 -8.30 18.50
C PHE A 312 -6.81 -7.41 17.77
N LEU A 313 -7.27 -6.33 18.41
CA LEU A 313 -8.16 -5.34 17.79
C LEU A 313 -7.50 -4.68 16.56
N SER A 314 -6.25 -4.23 16.71
CA SER A 314 -5.46 -3.69 15.60
C SER A 314 -5.39 -4.68 14.42
N PHE A 315 -5.12 -5.95 14.71
CA PHE A 315 -5.08 -7.00 13.69
C PHE A 315 -6.43 -7.17 12.96
N LEU A 316 -7.55 -7.20 13.67
CA LEU A 316 -8.87 -7.31 13.04
C LEU A 316 -9.18 -6.12 12.13
N ILE A 317 -8.80 -4.90 12.56
CA ILE A 317 -8.96 -3.68 11.75
C ILE A 317 -8.16 -3.81 10.45
N VAL A 318 -6.87 -4.15 10.52
CA VAL A 318 -6.04 -4.27 9.32
C VAL A 318 -6.43 -5.44 8.44
N LEU A 319 -6.93 -6.55 9.01
CA LEU A 319 -7.48 -7.66 8.23
C LEU A 319 -8.70 -7.21 7.41
N GLY A 320 -9.61 -6.46 8.02
CA GLY A 320 -10.76 -5.89 7.32
C GLY A 320 -10.35 -4.93 6.20
N VAL A 321 -9.39 -4.04 6.47
CA VAL A 321 -8.87 -3.12 5.45
C VAL A 321 -8.12 -3.86 4.33
N TRP A 322 -7.36 -4.91 4.66
CA TRP A 322 -6.67 -5.74 3.68
C TRP A 322 -7.65 -6.43 2.74
N ILE A 323 -8.72 -7.04 3.28
CA ILE A 323 -9.80 -7.64 2.47
C ILE A 323 -10.48 -6.58 1.60
N TYR A 324 -10.82 -5.43 2.18
CA TYR A 324 -11.41 -4.32 1.43
C TYR A 324 -10.54 -3.87 0.25
N GLY A 325 -9.25 -3.61 0.51
CA GLY A 325 -8.31 -3.18 -0.52
C GLY A 325 -8.13 -4.22 -1.62
N LEU A 326 -8.10 -5.52 -1.28
CA LEU A 326 -8.06 -6.59 -2.27
C LEU A 326 -9.29 -6.60 -3.16
N LEU A 327 -10.48 -6.57 -2.56
CA LEU A 327 -11.74 -6.61 -3.31
C LEU A 327 -11.84 -5.42 -4.25
N THR A 328 -11.62 -4.20 -3.77
CA THR A 328 -11.70 -2.98 -4.60
C THR A 328 -10.59 -2.91 -5.65
N PHE A 329 -9.40 -3.45 -5.39
CA PHE A 329 -8.35 -3.58 -6.39
C PHE A 329 -8.79 -4.53 -7.50
N THR A 330 -9.25 -5.74 -7.13
CA THR A 330 -9.63 -6.75 -8.12
C THR A 330 -10.80 -6.31 -8.97
N ASP A 331 -11.78 -5.63 -8.38
CA ASP A 331 -12.94 -5.09 -9.09
C ASP A 331 -12.50 -4.06 -10.16
N LEU A 332 -11.73 -3.05 -9.75
CA LEU A 332 -11.24 -2.02 -10.66
C LEU A 332 -10.32 -2.60 -11.76
N TRP A 333 -9.42 -3.52 -11.40
CA TRP A 333 -8.51 -4.16 -12.35
C TRP A 333 -9.26 -5.03 -13.37
N GLN A 334 -10.20 -5.87 -12.91
CA GLN A 334 -11.01 -6.70 -13.80
C GLN A 334 -11.93 -5.89 -14.69
N TRP A 335 -12.52 -4.81 -14.17
CA TRP A 335 -13.34 -3.91 -14.96
C TRP A 335 -12.52 -3.27 -16.10
N MET A 336 -11.34 -2.74 -15.80
CA MET A 336 -10.49 -2.11 -16.82
C MET A 336 -10.12 -3.11 -17.93
N LYS A 337 -9.80 -4.35 -17.58
CA LYS A 337 -9.55 -5.40 -18.58
C LYS A 337 -10.74 -5.72 -19.50
N LYS A 338 -11.97 -5.58 -18.99
CA LYS A 338 -13.20 -5.80 -19.77
C LYS A 338 -13.62 -4.60 -20.61
N SER A 339 -13.19 -3.40 -20.22
CA SER A 339 -13.59 -2.12 -20.82
C SER A 339 -13.11 -1.88 -22.26
N LYS A 340 -12.25 -2.75 -22.81
CA LYS A 340 -11.59 -2.62 -24.12
C LYS A 340 -10.72 -1.35 -24.27
N TRP A 341 -10.35 -0.70 -23.16
CA TRP A 341 -9.44 0.45 -23.17
C TRP A 341 -8.02 0.06 -23.55
N PHE A 342 -7.56 -1.09 -23.07
CA PHE A 342 -6.34 -1.70 -23.56
C PHE A 342 -6.57 -2.17 -24.99
N GLY A 343 -5.73 -1.70 -25.92
CA GLY A 343 -5.72 -2.19 -27.30
C GLY A 343 -5.25 -3.64 -27.39
N GLU A 344 -5.00 -4.12 -28.61
CA GLU A 344 -4.44 -5.47 -28.82
C GLU A 344 -3.05 -5.63 -28.15
N ASP A 345 -2.24 -4.57 -28.20
CA ASP A 345 -0.95 -4.48 -27.51
C ASP A 345 -1.13 -4.03 -26.05
N ASP A 346 -1.53 -4.95 -25.20
CA ASP A 346 -1.72 -4.72 -23.77
C ASP A 346 -0.39 -4.93 -23.02
N ALA A 347 0.31 -3.83 -22.74
CA ALA A 347 1.54 -3.83 -21.94
C ALA A 347 1.33 -4.38 -20.52
N GLU A 348 0.11 -4.36 -19.98
CA GLU A 348 -0.17 -4.96 -18.67
C GLU A 348 -0.15 -6.49 -18.73
N LYS A 349 -0.33 -7.13 -19.88
CA LYS A 349 -0.22 -8.60 -19.99
C LYS A 349 1.22 -9.07 -20.05
N SER A 350 2.15 -8.22 -20.47
CA SER A 350 3.54 -8.62 -20.66
C SER A 350 4.29 -8.66 -19.33
N PHE A 351 4.82 -9.85 -18.99
CA PHE A 351 5.73 -10.04 -17.85
C PHE A 351 7.14 -9.48 -18.09
N SER A 352 7.40 -8.85 -19.24
CA SER A 352 8.74 -8.41 -19.63
C SER A 352 9.22 -7.13 -18.94
N SER A 353 8.33 -6.40 -18.27
CA SER A 353 8.69 -5.11 -17.68
C SER A 353 9.45 -5.30 -16.36
N PHE A 354 10.47 -4.47 -16.13
CA PHE A 354 11.35 -4.59 -14.96
C PHE A 354 10.57 -4.46 -13.64
N GLY A 355 9.58 -3.56 -13.61
CA GLY A 355 8.71 -3.34 -12.46
C GLY A 355 7.89 -4.58 -12.08
N GLN A 356 7.58 -5.47 -13.03
CA GLN A 356 6.87 -6.72 -12.74
C GLN A 356 7.79 -7.83 -12.22
N VAL A 357 9.01 -7.93 -12.77
CA VAL A 357 9.96 -8.98 -12.41
C VAL A 357 10.57 -8.72 -11.04
N MET A 358 10.91 -7.47 -10.73
CA MET A 358 11.64 -7.12 -9.51
C MET A 358 10.91 -7.53 -8.21
N PRO A 359 9.61 -7.23 -8.00
CA PRO A 359 8.90 -7.66 -6.78
C PRO A 359 8.81 -9.19 -6.64
N VAL A 360 8.66 -9.90 -7.76
CA VAL A 360 8.63 -11.38 -7.77
C VAL A 360 9.99 -11.95 -7.40
N VAL A 361 11.07 -11.41 -7.96
CA VAL A 361 12.44 -11.81 -7.60
C VAL A 361 12.73 -11.52 -6.13
N MET A 362 12.33 -10.36 -5.61
CA MET A 362 12.50 -10.02 -4.19
C MET A 362 11.71 -10.97 -3.29
N LEU A 363 10.49 -11.33 -3.68
CA LEU A 363 9.72 -12.37 -2.98
C LEU A 363 10.44 -13.72 -2.99
N LEU A 364 10.96 -14.15 -4.14
CA LEU A 364 11.72 -15.40 -4.27
C LEU A 364 13.00 -15.40 -3.43
N LEU A 365 13.74 -14.30 -3.40
CA LEU A 365 14.94 -14.15 -2.57
C LEU A 365 14.62 -14.27 -1.09
N THR A 366 13.51 -13.67 -0.65
CA THR A 366 12.99 -13.85 0.71
C THR A 366 12.70 -15.32 0.97
N LEU A 367 12.00 -16.03 0.08
CA LEU A 367 11.74 -17.47 0.23
C LEU A 367 13.03 -18.32 0.27
N PHE A 368 14.06 -17.95 -0.50
CA PHE A 368 15.34 -18.65 -0.48
C PHE A 368 16.12 -18.42 0.81
N ALA A 369 16.20 -17.18 1.29
CA ALA A 369 16.82 -16.85 2.57
C ALA A 369 16.15 -17.62 3.72
N MET A 370 14.82 -17.75 3.65
CA MET A 370 14.04 -18.54 4.60
C MET A 370 14.40 -20.03 4.56
N ARG A 371 14.49 -20.61 3.36
CA ARG A 371 14.87 -22.03 3.19
C ARG A 371 16.27 -22.30 3.71
N GLU A 372 17.20 -21.36 3.50
CA GLU A 372 18.57 -21.48 4.00
C GLU A 372 18.61 -21.47 5.54
N GLU A 373 17.91 -20.54 6.18
CA GLU A 373 17.87 -20.47 7.65
C GLU A 373 17.21 -21.71 8.27
N HIS A 374 16.16 -22.23 7.63
CA HIS A 374 15.55 -23.49 8.03
C HIS A 374 16.53 -24.67 7.92
N ALA A 375 17.30 -24.72 6.83
CA ALA A 375 18.31 -25.76 6.60
C ALA A 375 19.45 -25.69 7.63
N ARG A 376 19.89 -24.48 8.02
CA ARG A 376 20.88 -24.28 9.09
C ARG A 376 20.36 -24.83 10.42
N THR A 377 19.12 -24.50 10.76
CA THR A 377 18.47 -24.99 11.99
C THR A 377 18.36 -26.52 12.01
N LEU A 378 18.07 -27.17 10.87
CA LEU A 378 18.04 -28.63 10.77
C LEU A 378 19.43 -29.26 10.94
N LYS A 379 20.46 -28.67 10.32
CA LYS A 379 21.85 -29.15 10.48
C LYS A 379 22.30 -29.10 11.94
N GLU A 380 21.99 -28.02 12.66
CA GLU A 380 22.30 -27.90 14.08
C GLU A 380 21.58 -28.96 14.94
N LYS A 381 20.34 -29.31 14.61
CA LYS A 381 19.60 -30.39 15.31
C LYS A 381 20.29 -31.73 15.12
N ASN A 382 20.65 -32.07 13.89
CA ASN A 382 21.30 -33.34 13.57
C ASN A 382 22.68 -33.43 14.25
N ALA A 383 23.44 -32.33 14.30
CA ALA A 383 24.72 -32.27 14.99
C ALA A 383 24.58 -32.47 16.50
N LYS A 384 23.59 -31.82 17.15
CA LYS A 384 23.31 -32.00 18.58
C LYS A 384 22.86 -33.42 18.91
N HIS A 385 22.01 -34.02 18.08
CA HIS A 385 21.57 -35.41 18.29
C HIS A 385 22.72 -36.41 18.16
N LYS A 386 23.61 -36.22 17.17
CA LYS A 386 24.81 -37.05 17.01
C LYS A 386 25.76 -36.96 18.21
N ARG A 387 25.95 -35.77 18.79
CA ARG A 387 26.75 -35.56 20.01
C ARG A 387 26.15 -36.24 21.25
N ASN A 388 24.84 -36.21 21.40
CA ASN A 388 24.19 -36.89 22.51
C ASN A 388 24.32 -38.42 22.40
N ASN A 389 24.12 -38.98 21.21
CA ASN A 389 24.26 -40.43 21.00
C ASN A 389 25.72 -40.92 21.16
N SER A 390 26.73 -40.09 20.83
CA SER A 390 28.14 -40.44 21.05
C SER A 390 28.54 -40.40 22.53
N ASN A 391 27.88 -39.58 23.36
CA ASN A 391 28.18 -39.53 24.78
C ASN A 391 27.60 -40.74 25.54
N ASP A 392 26.45 -41.29 25.11
CA ASP A 392 25.87 -42.50 25.71
C ASP A 392 26.67 -43.78 25.38
N SER A 393 27.37 -43.80 24.26
CA SER A 393 28.20 -44.94 23.85
C SER A 393 29.60 -44.95 24.49
N GLY A 394 29.94 -43.89 25.23
CA GLY A 394 31.24 -43.74 25.91
C GLY A 394 31.25 -44.05 27.40
N VAL A 395 30.20 -44.66 27.97
CA VAL A 395 30.21 -45.10 29.38
C VAL A 395 31.30 -46.18 29.52
N PRO A 396 32.41 -45.89 30.24
CA PRO A 396 33.44 -46.90 30.47
C PRO A 396 32.80 -48.03 31.26
N LEU A 397 32.97 -49.26 30.78
CA LEU A 397 32.75 -50.46 31.60
C LEU A 397 33.62 -50.29 32.86
N THR A 398 32.99 -49.91 33.97
CA THR A 398 33.62 -49.98 35.28
C THR A 398 33.82 -51.46 35.56
N ASP A 399 35.06 -51.92 35.38
CA ASP A 399 35.51 -53.21 35.89
C ASP A 399 35.24 -53.26 37.40
N ASN A 400 34.17 -53.95 37.78
CA ASN A 400 33.96 -54.38 39.15
C ASN A 400 35.04 -55.42 39.45
N LYS A 401 35.94 -55.07 40.38
CA LYS A 401 36.95 -55.96 40.93
C LYS A 401 36.66 -56.24 42.39
#